data_AF-G5QDM9-F1
#
_entry.id   AF-G5QDM9-F1
#
_cell.length_a   1.000
_cell.length_b   1.000
_cell.length_c   1.000
_cell.angle_alpha   90.00
_cell.angle_beta   90.00
_cell.angle_gamma   90.00
#
_symmetry.space_group_name_H-M   'P 1'
#
loop_
_entity.id
_entity.type
_entity.pdbx_description
1 polymer ?
#
loop_
_entity_poly.entity_id
_entity_poly.type
_entity_poly.pdbx_seq_one_letter_code
_entity_poly.pdbx_strand_id
1 'polypeptide(L)'
;MVDNASVIKVQLSDGRKFDAKVVGKDPRSDIALIQIQNPKNLTAIKLADSDALRVGDYTVAIGNPFGLGETVTSGIVSALGRSGLNVENYENFIQTDAAINRGNSGGALVNLNGELIGINTAILAPDGGNIGIGFAIPSNMVKNLTSQMVEYGQVKRGELGIMGTELNSELAKAMKVDAQRGAFVSQVMPNSSAAKAGIKAGDVITSLNGKPISSFAALRAQVGTMPVGSKISLGLLREGKAITVNLELQQSSQSQVDSSTIFSGIEGAEMSNKGQDKGVVVSSVKANSPAAQIGLKKGDVIIGANQQPVKNIAELRKILDSKPSVLALNIIQRGDSSI
;
A
#
# COMPACT_ATOMS: atom_id res chain seq x y z
N MET A 1 -8.24 -15.05 -4.29
CA MET A 1 -8.15 -13.71 -3.68
C MET A 1 -8.19 -13.85 -2.17
N VAL A 2 -7.50 -12.97 -1.44
CA VAL A 2 -7.50 -12.96 0.03
C VAL A 2 -8.58 -12.04 0.62
N ASP A 3 -9.13 -11.13 -0.18
CA ASP A 3 -10.22 -10.27 0.27
C ASP A 3 -11.49 -11.10 0.53
N ASN A 4 -12.15 -10.82 1.65
CA ASN A 4 -13.31 -11.54 2.19
C ASN A 4 -13.13 -13.06 2.36
N ALA A 5 -11.88 -13.54 2.42
CA ALA A 5 -11.59 -14.96 2.62
C ALA A 5 -11.83 -15.37 4.09
N SER A 6 -12.69 -16.37 4.31
CA SER A 6 -12.90 -16.97 5.63
C SER A 6 -11.81 -17.98 6.00
N VAL A 7 -11.19 -18.62 5.00
CA VAL A 7 -10.12 -19.60 5.14
C VAL A 7 -9.06 -19.34 4.07
N ILE A 8 -7.80 -19.29 4.47
CA ILE A 8 -6.65 -19.14 3.56
C ILE A 8 -5.75 -20.35 3.72
N LYS A 9 -5.51 -21.05 2.61
CA LYS A 9 -4.56 -22.18 2.53
C LYS A 9 -3.44 -21.83 1.57
N VAL A 10 -2.23 -22.19 1.95
CA VAL A 10 -1.01 -22.03 1.15
C VAL A 10 -0.49 -23.42 0.79
N GLN A 11 -0.16 -23.62 -0.48
CA GLN A 11 0.53 -24.81 -0.96
C GLN A 11 1.91 -24.40 -1.49
N LEU A 12 2.94 -25.10 -1.06
CA LEU A 12 4.32 -24.90 -1.51
C LEU A 12 4.61 -25.70 -2.79
N SER A 13 5.75 -25.39 -3.43
CA SER A 13 6.23 -26.09 -4.63
C SER A 13 6.52 -27.58 -4.38
N ASP A 14 6.89 -27.95 -3.15
CA ASP A 14 7.08 -29.34 -2.71
C ASP A 14 5.76 -30.07 -2.35
N GLY A 15 4.61 -29.42 -2.54
CA GLY A 15 3.28 -29.96 -2.28
C GLY A 15 2.80 -29.86 -0.83
N ARG A 16 3.65 -29.43 0.13
CA ARG A 16 3.21 -29.20 1.52
C ARG A 16 2.13 -28.14 1.58
N LYS A 17 1.18 -28.32 2.49
CA LYS A 17 0.04 -27.42 2.70
C LYS A 17 0.06 -26.83 4.11
N PHE A 18 -0.29 -25.56 4.21
CA PHE A 18 -0.37 -24.82 5.45
C PHE A 18 -1.65 -23.98 5.48
N ASP A 19 -2.17 -23.74 6.68
CA ASP A 19 -3.16 -22.68 6.88
C ASP A 19 -2.43 -21.33 7.01
N ALA A 20 -3.10 -20.25 6.64
CA ALA A 20 -2.60 -18.90 6.79
C ALA A 20 -3.66 -17.93 7.33
N LYS A 21 -3.19 -16.83 7.92
CA LYS A 21 -4.03 -15.73 8.42
C LYS A 21 -3.60 -14.41 7.82
N VAL A 22 -4.53 -13.45 7.72
CA VAL A 22 -4.23 -12.11 7.20
C VAL A 22 -3.49 -11.29 8.27
N VAL A 23 -2.34 -10.72 7.92
CA VAL A 23 -1.55 -9.78 8.74
C VAL A 23 -1.88 -8.33 8.41
N GLY A 24 -2.25 -8.04 7.17
CA GLY A 24 -2.61 -6.70 6.76
C GLY A 24 -3.08 -6.68 5.32
N LYS A 25 -3.85 -5.65 4.98
CA LYS A 25 -4.28 -5.38 3.62
C LYS A 25 -4.32 -3.90 3.37
N ASP A 26 -4.02 -3.51 2.14
CA ASP A 26 -4.11 -2.15 1.65
C ASP A 26 -4.76 -2.16 0.27
N PRO A 27 -6.10 -2.07 0.22
CA PRO A 27 -6.85 -2.17 -1.04
C PRO A 27 -6.45 -1.12 -2.07
N ARG A 28 -6.06 0.09 -1.63
CA ARG A 28 -5.65 1.16 -2.56
C ARG A 28 -4.33 0.89 -3.26
N SER A 29 -3.47 0.00 -2.75
CA SER A 29 -2.25 -0.43 -3.45
C SER A 29 -2.32 -1.85 -3.97
N ASP A 30 -3.46 -2.54 -3.78
CA ASP A 30 -3.65 -3.96 -4.10
C ASP A 30 -2.57 -4.89 -3.49
N ILE A 31 -2.15 -4.59 -2.26
CA ILE A 31 -1.22 -5.42 -1.48
C ILE A 31 -1.90 -5.98 -0.25
N ALA A 32 -1.66 -7.26 0.01
CA ALA A 32 -2.02 -7.91 1.25
C ALA A 32 -0.85 -8.78 1.75
N LEU A 33 -0.74 -8.88 3.06
CA LEU A 33 0.23 -9.72 3.75
C LEU A 33 -0.50 -10.80 4.53
N ILE A 34 -0.08 -12.04 4.34
CA ILE A 34 -0.56 -13.21 5.09
C ILE A 34 0.59 -13.86 5.84
N GLN A 35 0.26 -14.61 6.89
CA GLN A 35 1.21 -15.38 7.69
C GLN A 35 0.84 -16.86 7.69
N ILE A 36 1.76 -17.68 7.21
CA ILE A 36 1.71 -19.14 7.32
C ILE A 36 1.71 -19.53 8.80
N GLN A 37 0.76 -20.37 9.19
CA GLN A 37 0.67 -20.92 10.54
C GLN A 37 1.58 -22.15 10.66
N ASN A 38 2.33 -22.25 11.77
CA ASN A 38 3.31 -23.31 12.02
C ASN A 38 4.36 -23.47 10.89
N PRO A 39 5.06 -22.39 10.49
CA PRO A 39 6.03 -22.43 9.40
C PRO A 39 7.19 -23.38 9.73
N LYS A 40 7.58 -24.21 8.75
CA LYS A 40 8.71 -25.16 8.88
C LYS A 40 9.50 -25.18 7.58
N ASN A 41 10.82 -25.03 7.66
CA ASN A 41 11.75 -25.16 6.53
C ASN A 41 11.25 -24.39 5.29
N LEU A 42 11.00 -23.10 5.46
CA LEU A 42 10.61 -22.19 4.39
C LEU A 42 11.83 -21.43 3.89
N THR A 43 11.81 -21.06 2.61
CA THR A 43 12.84 -20.20 2.00
C THR A 43 12.19 -18.89 1.58
N ALA A 44 12.73 -17.77 2.06
CA ALA A 44 12.27 -16.45 1.66
C ALA A 44 13.02 -15.96 0.41
N ILE A 45 12.33 -15.24 -0.46
CA ILE A 45 12.94 -14.61 -1.63
C ILE A 45 13.74 -13.35 -1.22
N LYS A 46 14.85 -13.09 -1.90
CA LYS A 46 15.60 -11.84 -1.74
C LYS A 46 14.92 -10.71 -2.51
N LEU A 47 14.81 -9.53 -1.91
CA LEU A 47 14.29 -8.33 -2.56
C LEU A 47 15.42 -7.59 -3.29
N ALA A 48 15.16 -7.15 -4.52
CA ALA A 48 16.01 -6.19 -5.24
C ALA A 48 15.46 -4.76 -5.11
N ASP A 49 16.31 -3.77 -5.40
CA ASP A 49 15.90 -2.36 -5.50
C ASP A 49 15.17 -2.14 -6.84
N SER A 50 13.85 -1.97 -6.79
CA SER A 50 13.06 -1.72 -8.00
C SER A 50 13.36 -0.38 -8.67
N ASP A 51 13.96 0.57 -7.96
CA ASP A 51 14.27 1.88 -8.52
C ASP A 51 15.56 1.85 -9.38
N ALA A 52 16.31 0.75 -9.33
CA ALA A 52 17.45 0.49 -10.21
C ALA A 52 17.03 -0.18 -11.54
N LEU A 53 15.75 -0.54 -11.68
CA LEU A 53 15.23 -1.16 -12.91
C LEU A 53 15.30 -0.20 -14.10
N ARG A 54 15.53 -0.78 -15.27
CA ARG A 54 15.46 -0.08 -16.55
C ARG A 54 14.56 -0.85 -17.51
N VAL A 55 13.94 -0.11 -18.41
CA VAL A 55 13.24 -0.69 -19.56
C VAL A 55 14.25 -1.48 -20.39
N GLY A 56 13.90 -2.72 -20.75
CA GLY A 56 14.77 -3.68 -21.43
C GLY A 56 15.52 -4.65 -20.51
N ASP A 57 15.51 -4.45 -19.19
CA ASP A 57 16.02 -5.48 -18.27
C ASP A 57 15.13 -6.73 -18.36
N TYR A 58 15.74 -7.93 -18.34
CA TYR A 58 15.01 -9.20 -18.41
C TYR A 58 14.20 -9.47 -17.14
N THR A 59 13.03 -10.08 -17.32
CA THR A 59 12.11 -10.45 -16.25
C THR A 59 11.69 -11.91 -16.36
N VAL A 60 11.40 -12.50 -15.21
CA VAL A 60 10.80 -13.84 -15.09
C VAL A 60 9.60 -13.74 -14.17
N ALA A 61 8.44 -14.18 -14.63
CA ALA A 61 7.20 -14.23 -13.86
C ALA A 61 6.95 -15.65 -13.37
N ILE A 62 6.58 -15.80 -12.09
CA ILE A 62 6.31 -17.08 -11.44
C ILE A 62 4.95 -16.99 -10.74
N GLY A 63 4.07 -17.95 -11.01
CA GLY A 63 2.74 -17.99 -10.40
C GLY A 63 1.98 -19.28 -10.72
N ASN A 64 0.66 -19.27 -10.50
CA ASN A 64 -0.21 -20.44 -10.73
C ASN A 64 -1.34 -20.10 -11.71
N PRO A 65 -1.05 -19.94 -13.01
CA PRO A 65 -2.05 -19.60 -14.01
C PRO A 65 -3.14 -20.69 -14.07
N PHE A 66 -4.40 -20.26 -14.02
CA PHE A 66 -5.59 -21.11 -14.10
C PHE A 66 -5.63 -22.28 -13.08
N GLY A 67 -4.79 -22.27 -12.05
CA GLY A 67 -4.70 -23.37 -11.07
C GLY A 67 -3.95 -24.60 -11.56
N LEU A 68 -3.20 -24.51 -12.68
CA LEU A 68 -2.47 -25.64 -13.28
C LEU A 68 -1.25 -26.09 -12.47
N GLY A 69 -0.73 -25.24 -11.58
CA GLY A 69 0.50 -25.45 -10.85
C GLY A 69 1.50 -24.31 -11.05
N GLU A 70 2.62 -24.39 -10.34
CA GLU A 70 3.71 -23.41 -10.47
C GLU A 70 4.21 -23.36 -11.91
N THR A 71 4.08 -22.19 -12.53
CA THR A 71 4.45 -21.94 -13.93
C THR A 71 5.39 -20.76 -13.99
N VAL A 72 6.39 -20.87 -14.86
CA VAL A 72 7.39 -19.84 -15.09
C VAL A 72 7.28 -19.33 -16.53
N THR A 73 7.29 -18.01 -16.70
CA THR A 73 7.34 -17.35 -18.01
C THR A 73 8.39 -16.24 -17.98
N SER A 74 8.89 -15.83 -19.14
CA SER A 74 9.96 -14.82 -19.24
C SER A 74 9.60 -13.71 -20.21
N GLY A 75 10.19 -12.55 -20.00
CA GLY A 75 10.05 -11.38 -20.86
C GLY A 75 11.09 -10.32 -20.48
N ILE A 76 10.73 -9.07 -20.69
CA ILE A 76 11.51 -7.89 -20.32
C ILE A 76 10.63 -6.87 -19.59
N VAL A 77 11.26 -5.88 -18.97
CA VAL A 77 10.59 -4.66 -18.53
C VAL A 77 10.21 -3.85 -19.78
N SER A 78 8.93 -3.75 -20.09
CA SER A 78 8.41 -3.00 -21.23
C SER A 78 8.25 -1.50 -20.94
N ALA A 79 7.92 -1.15 -19.70
CA ALA A 79 7.79 0.24 -19.24
C ALA A 79 7.86 0.31 -17.70
N LEU A 80 8.14 1.50 -17.17
CA LEU A 80 8.13 1.80 -15.74
C LEU A 80 7.18 2.96 -15.45
N GLY A 81 6.63 2.99 -14.24
CA GLY A 81 5.75 4.07 -13.78
C GLY A 81 4.40 4.13 -14.51
N ARG A 82 3.88 2.97 -14.93
CA ARG A 82 2.54 2.87 -15.50
C ARG A 82 1.48 3.03 -14.42
N SER A 83 0.41 3.73 -14.75
CA SER A 83 -0.72 4.02 -13.88
C SER A 83 -1.97 4.28 -14.72
N GLY A 84 -3.12 4.42 -14.08
CA GLY A 84 -4.38 4.78 -14.72
C GLY A 84 -5.28 3.58 -15.03
N LEU A 85 -4.99 2.40 -14.47
CA LEU A 85 -5.94 1.28 -14.51
C LEU A 85 -7.08 1.53 -13.53
N ASN A 86 -6.75 2.05 -12.35
CA ASN A 86 -7.70 2.59 -11.39
C ASN A 86 -7.18 3.94 -10.86
N VAL A 87 -7.91 5.01 -11.18
CA VAL A 87 -7.51 6.40 -10.89
C VAL A 87 -7.39 6.67 -9.39
N GLU A 88 -8.11 5.92 -8.55
CA GLU A 88 -8.10 6.06 -7.09
C GLU A 88 -6.94 5.29 -6.42
N ASN A 89 -6.36 4.30 -7.11
CA ASN A 89 -5.32 3.43 -6.56
C ASN A 89 -3.91 4.02 -6.64
N TYR A 90 -3.03 3.63 -5.73
CA TYR A 90 -1.62 4.01 -5.75
C TYR A 90 -0.85 3.12 -6.72
N GLU A 91 -0.81 3.55 -7.98
CA GLU A 91 -0.24 2.78 -9.08
C GLU A 91 1.08 3.39 -9.54
N ASN A 92 2.11 2.56 -9.60
CA ASN A 92 3.42 2.88 -10.17
C ASN A 92 4.01 1.60 -10.78
N PHE A 93 3.25 0.98 -11.68
CA PHE A 93 3.50 -0.38 -12.14
C PHE A 93 4.77 -0.48 -12.99
N ILE A 94 5.45 -1.61 -12.81
CA ILE A 94 6.36 -2.19 -13.79
C ILE A 94 5.48 -2.87 -14.83
N GLN A 95 5.67 -2.54 -16.11
CA GLN A 95 5.03 -3.24 -17.22
C GLN A 95 5.99 -4.28 -17.77
N THR A 96 5.48 -5.47 -18.10
CA THR A 96 6.26 -6.55 -18.73
C THR A 96 5.46 -7.26 -19.80
N ASP A 97 6.17 -7.84 -20.77
CA ASP A 97 5.63 -8.73 -21.79
C ASP A 97 5.74 -10.21 -21.41
N ALA A 98 6.33 -10.51 -20.24
CA ALA A 98 6.27 -11.85 -19.66
C ALA A 98 4.80 -12.30 -19.53
N ALA A 99 4.52 -13.52 -19.95
CA ALA A 99 3.16 -14.03 -20.00
C ALA A 99 2.58 -14.21 -18.58
N ILE A 100 1.70 -13.29 -18.20
CA ILE A 100 0.89 -13.26 -16.97
C ILE A 100 -0.56 -13.52 -17.35
N ASN A 101 -1.20 -14.51 -16.74
CA ASN A 101 -2.63 -14.82 -16.92
C ASN A 101 -3.36 -14.86 -15.56
N ARG A 102 -4.69 -14.98 -15.58
CA ARG A 102 -5.51 -15.18 -14.36
C ARG A 102 -4.91 -16.30 -13.51
N GLY A 103 -4.71 -16.03 -12.22
CA GLY A 103 -4.02 -16.93 -11.28
C GLY A 103 -2.55 -16.59 -11.01
N ASN A 104 -1.94 -15.71 -11.80
CA ASN A 104 -0.61 -15.16 -11.49
C ASN A 104 -0.65 -13.97 -10.52
N SER A 105 -1.82 -13.37 -10.25
CA SER A 105 -1.94 -12.26 -9.29
C SER A 105 -1.43 -12.68 -7.90
N GLY A 106 -0.54 -11.87 -7.33
CA GLY A 106 0.20 -12.18 -6.10
C GLY A 106 1.49 -12.98 -6.33
N GLY A 107 1.74 -13.47 -7.54
CA GLY A 107 2.96 -14.16 -7.94
C GLY A 107 4.15 -13.22 -8.10
N ALA A 108 5.34 -13.81 -8.19
CA ALA A 108 6.60 -13.07 -8.24
C ALA A 108 6.93 -12.59 -9.67
N LEU A 109 7.47 -11.38 -9.77
CA LEU A 109 8.27 -10.93 -10.91
C LEU A 109 9.70 -10.73 -10.42
N VAL A 110 10.65 -11.46 -11.02
CA VAL A 110 12.06 -11.49 -10.60
C VAL A 110 13.00 -11.10 -11.72
N ASN A 111 14.19 -10.62 -11.37
CA ASN A 111 15.30 -10.45 -12.30
C ASN A 111 16.02 -11.79 -12.56
N LEU A 112 17.03 -11.81 -13.43
CA LEU A 112 17.81 -13.03 -13.75
C LEU A 112 18.62 -13.59 -12.57
N ASN A 113 18.82 -12.82 -11.50
CA ASN A 113 19.45 -13.29 -10.26
C ASN A 113 18.43 -13.96 -9.30
N GLY A 114 17.15 -14.05 -9.68
CA GLY A 114 16.09 -14.56 -8.81
C GLY A 114 15.69 -13.62 -7.67
N GLU A 115 16.03 -12.33 -7.78
CA GLU A 115 15.65 -11.32 -6.79
C GLU A 115 14.31 -10.70 -7.18
N LEU A 116 13.41 -10.53 -6.20
CA LEU A 116 12.08 -9.98 -6.41
C LEU A 116 12.17 -8.49 -6.78
N ILE A 117 11.65 -8.17 -7.96
CA ILE A 117 11.56 -6.80 -8.48
C ILE A 117 10.12 -6.28 -8.51
N GLY A 118 9.12 -7.17 -8.46
CA GLY A 118 7.72 -6.80 -8.30
C GLY A 118 6.77 -7.95 -8.02
N ILE A 119 5.52 -7.63 -7.76
CA ILE A 119 4.41 -8.58 -7.55
C ILE A 119 3.40 -8.42 -8.68
N ASN A 120 3.14 -9.49 -9.43
CA ASN A 120 2.18 -9.49 -10.53
C ASN A 120 0.78 -9.17 -9.99
N THR A 121 0.08 -8.20 -10.59
CA THR A 121 -1.27 -7.78 -10.12
C THR A 121 -2.31 -7.90 -11.23
N ALA A 122 -2.05 -7.32 -12.39
CA ALA A 122 -3.05 -7.10 -13.43
C ALA A 122 -2.48 -7.31 -14.83
N ILE A 123 -3.38 -7.42 -15.81
CA ILE A 123 -3.07 -7.45 -17.25
C ILE A 123 -4.03 -6.53 -18.00
N LEU A 124 -3.58 -5.98 -19.12
CA LEU A 124 -4.49 -5.40 -20.10
C LEU A 124 -4.88 -6.50 -21.09
N ALA A 125 -6.12 -6.95 -21.03
CA ALA A 125 -6.60 -8.10 -21.79
C ALA A 125 -8.07 -7.94 -22.18
N PRO A 126 -8.39 -7.46 -23.40
CA PRO A 126 -9.77 -7.32 -23.88
C PRO A 126 -10.56 -8.63 -23.80
N ASP A 127 -9.94 -9.75 -24.21
CA ASP A 127 -10.57 -11.07 -24.25
C ASP A 127 -10.19 -11.96 -23.03
N GLY A 128 -9.58 -11.36 -22.00
CA GLY A 128 -9.18 -12.06 -20.78
C GLY A 128 -7.90 -12.90 -20.86
N GLY A 129 -7.26 -12.97 -22.03
CA GLY A 129 -5.93 -13.57 -22.24
C GLY A 129 -4.82 -12.52 -22.39
N ASN A 130 -3.59 -12.89 -22.02
CA ASN A 130 -2.44 -11.98 -22.14
C ASN A 130 -2.12 -11.64 -23.61
N ILE A 131 -1.94 -10.35 -23.92
CA ILE A 131 -1.54 -9.83 -25.24
C ILE A 131 -0.16 -9.14 -25.25
N GLY A 132 0.72 -9.52 -24.33
CA GLY A 132 2.04 -8.93 -24.08
C GLY A 132 2.04 -7.74 -23.12
N ILE A 133 0.98 -7.54 -22.32
CA ILE A 133 0.85 -6.39 -21.41
C ILE A 133 0.42 -6.84 -20.02
N GLY A 134 1.42 -7.09 -19.16
CA GLY A 134 1.24 -7.36 -17.74
C GLY A 134 1.78 -6.24 -16.85
N PHE A 135 1.24 -6.15 -15.64
CA PHE A 135 1.59 -5.13 -14.64
C PHE A 135 1.97 -5.77 -13.31
N ALA A 136 3.05 -5.26 -12.71
CA ALA A 136 3.53 -5.65 -11.40
C ALA A 136 3.77 -4.44 -10.50
N ILE A 137 3.48 -4.59 -9.20
CA ILE A 137 3.75 -3.59 -8.17
C ILE A 137 5.25 -3.67 -7.80
N PRO A 138 6.02 -2.56 -7.83
CA PRO A 138 7.45 -2.57 -7.54
C PRO A 138 7.83 -3.10 -6.16
N SER A 139 8.95 -3.82 -6.07
CA SER A 139 9.46 -4.40 -4.82
C SER A 139 9.66 -3.39 -3.70
N ASN A 140 10.10 -2.16 -3.99
CA ASN A 140 10.26 -1.13 -2.96
C ASN A 140 8.91 -0.69 -2.35
N MET A 141 7.86 -0.60 -3.16
CA MET A 141 6.51 -0.33 -2.65
C MET A 141 6.03 -1.49 -1.77
N VAL A 142 6.20 -2.73 -2.23
CA VAL A 142 5.85 -3.93 -1.47
C VAL A 142 6.59 -3.96 -0.13
N LYS A 143 7.91 -3.67 -0.13
CA LYS A 143 8.75 -3.63 1.07
C LYS A 143 8.22 -2.60 2.08
N ASN A 144 7.93 -1.38 1.65
CA ASN A 144 7.45 -0.32 2.54
C ASN A 144 6.06 -0.62 3.12
N LEU A 145 5.16 -1.15 2.30
CA LEU A 145 3.80 -1.49 2.71
C LEU A 145 3.78 -2.67 3.68
N THR A 146 4.47 -3.76 3.33
CA THR A 146 4.50 -4.97 4.16
C THR A 146 5.20 -4.75 5.49
N SER A 147 6.27 -3.95 5.53
CA SER A 147 6.95 -3.59 6.80
C SER A 147 5.99 -2.90 7.77
N GLN A 148 5.17 -1.97 7.28
CA GLN A 148 4.14 -1.31 8.10
C GLN A 148 3.03 -2.27 8.52
N MET A 149 2.61 -3.19 7.65
CA MET A 149 1.61 -4.21 8.00
C MET A 149 2.11 -5.14 9.09
N VAL A 150 3.40 -5.52 9.07
CA VAL A 150 4.02 -6.32 10.14
C VAL A 150 4.01 -5.55 11.47
N GLU A 151 4.41 -4.28 11.45
CA GLU A 151 4.57 -3.50 12.68
C GLU A 151 3.24 -3.01 13.27
N TYR A 152 2.32 -2.55 12.43
CA TYR A 152 1.12 -1.85 12.86
C TYR A 152 -0.20 -2.54 12.47
N GLY A 153 -0.14 -3.61 11.69
CA GLY A 153 -1.32 -4.36 11.20
C GLY A 153 -2.09 -3.66 10.08
N GLN A 154 -1.64 -2.45 9.69
CA GLN A 154 -2.20 -1.61 8.63
C GLN A 154 -1.12 -0.64 8.10
N VAL A 155 -1.37 -0.04 6.95
CA VAL A 155 -0.52 1.02 6.38
C VAL A 155 -0.90 2.37 6.98
N LYS A 156 0.08 3.11 7.52
CA LYS A 156 -0.10 4.50 7.98
C LYS A 156 0.42 5.41 6.87
N ARG A 157 -0.48 5.95 6.05
CA ARG A 157 -0.08 6.72 4.86
C ARG A 157 0.44 8.10 5.24
N GLY A 158 1.64 8.41 4.76
CA GLY A 158 2.15 9.77 4.72
C GLY A 158 1.48 10.61 3.65
N GLU A 159 1.30 11.91 3.91
CA GLU A 159 0.87 12.89 2.90
C GLU A 159 1.76 14.13 2.90
N LEU A 160 1.90 14.74 1.72
CA LEU A 160 2.51 16.06 1.56
C LEU A 160 1.54 17.18 1.93
N GLY A 161 0.24 16.96 1.66
CA GLY A 161 -0.81 17.99 1.68
C GLY A 161 -0.76 18.89 0.45
N ILE A 162 -0.66 18.30 -0.75
CA ILE A 162 -0.78 19.01 -2.03
C ILE A 162 -1.91 18.39 -2.86
N MET A 163 -2.53 19.22 -3.69
CA MET A 163 -3.38 18.79 -4.79
C MET A 163 -2.70 19.19 -6.10
N GLY A 164 -2.96 18.43 -7.15
CA GLY A 164 -2.30 18.64 -8.42
C GLY A 164 -2.79 17.72 -9.51
N THR A 165 -2.17 17.88 -10.67
CA THR A 165 -2.46 17.12 -11.87
C THR A 165 -1.17 16.72 -12.57
N GLU A 166 -1.30 15.86 -13.58
CA GLU A 166 -0.19 15.57 -14.49
C GLU A 166 0.30 16.84 -15.19
N LEU A 167 1.62 16.97 -15.35
CA LEU A 167 2.19 17.98 -16.21
C LEU A 167 2.15 17.48 -17.66
N ASN A 168 1.28 18.08 -18.47
CA ASN A 168 1.25 17.86 -19.91
C ASN A 168 1.97 19.00 -20.66
N SER A 169 2.19 18.83 -21.97
CA SER A 169 2.94 19.80 -22.78
C SER A 169 2.27 21.18 -22.88
N GLU A 170 0.94 21.24 -22.82
CA GLU A 170 0.21 22.51 -22.87
C GLU A 170 0.39 23.30 -21.57
N LEU A 171 0.24 22.62 -20.43
CA LEU A 171 0.46 23.18 -19.11
C LEU A 171 1.93 23.58 -18.90
N ALA A 172 2.88 22.77 -19.37
CA ALA A 172 4.31 23.11 -19.32
C ALA A 172 4.62 24.42 -20.08
N LYS A 173 4.04 24.60 -21.29
CA LYS A 173 4.16 25.84 -22.07
C LYS A 173 3.51 27.03 -21.34
N ALA A 174 2.31 26.85 -20.80
CA ALA A 174 1.59 27.90 -20.06
C ALA A 174 2.38 28.36 -18.82
N MET A 175 3.00 27.42 -18.12
CA MET A 175 3.81 27.67 -16.93
C MET A 175 5.25 28.09 -17.24
N LYS A 176 5.66 28.11 -18.52
CA LYS A 176 7.04 28.40 -18.97
C LYS A 176 8.07 27.49 -18.31
N VAL A 177 7.78 26.19 -18.27
CA VAL A 177 8.64 25.16 -17.67
C VAL A 177 9.16 24.25 -18.78
N ASP A 178 10.48 24.02 -18.80
CA ASP A 178 11.13 23.18 -19.82
C ASP A 178 10.86 21.68 -19.63
N ALA A 179 10.44 21.27 -18.43
CA ALA A 179 10.06 19.90 -18.12
C ALA A 179 8.76 19.52 -18.84
N GLN A 180 8.79 18.41 -19.58
CA GLN A 180 7.61 17.85 -20.24
C GLN A 180 6.89 16.79 -19.40
N ARG A 181 7.45 16.44 -18.24
CA ARG A 181 6.92 15.45 -17.30
C ARG A 181 7.15 15.93 -15.87
N GLY A 182 6.26 15.54 -14.99
CA GLY A 182 6.31 15.92 -13.57
C GLY A 182 4.92 16.02 -12.97
N ALA A 183 4.88 16.50 -11.74
CA ALA A 183 3.65 16.66 -10.97
C ALA A 183 3.39 18.16 -10.76
N PHE A 184 2.34 18.70 -11.38
CA PHE A 184 1.96 20.10 -11.23
C PHE A 184 1.18 20.31 -9.93
N VAL A 185 1.59 21.28 -9.11
CA VAL A 185 0.94 21.63 -7.84
C VAL A 185 -0.15 22.67 -8.09
N SER A 186 -1.42 22.26 -8.04
CA SER A 186 -2.55 23.19 -8.16
C SER A 186 -2.85 23.90 -6.85
N GLN A 187 -2.69 23.22 -5.72
CA GLN A 187 -2.97 23.78 -4.40
C GLN A 187 -2.08 23.14 -3.33
N VAL A 188 -1.74 23.92 -2.31
CA VAL A 188 -1.06 23.44 -1.10
C VAL A 188 -2.00 23.61 0.08
N MET A 189 -2.23 22.54 0.83
CA MET A 189 -3.12 22.54 1.99
C MET A 189 -2.50 23.34 3.14
N PRO A 190 -3.28 24.17 3.86
CA PRO A 190 -2.80 24.85 5.06
C PRO A 190 -2.27 23.86 6.11
N ASN A 191 -1.26 24.28 6.90
CA ASN A 191 -0.64 23.48 7.97
C ASN A 191 0.02 22.15 7.54
N SER A 192 0.04 21.82 6.25
CA SER A 192 0.63 20.60 5.71
C SER A 192 2.16 20.59 5.73
N SER A 193 2.77 19.43 5.50
CA SER A 193 4.22 19.30 5.32
C SER A 193 4.72 20.16 4.16
N ALA A 194 4.00 20.17 3.04
CA ALA A 194 4.35 20.96 1.87
C ALA A 194 4.31 22.48 2.15
N ALA A 195 3.28 22.96 2.86
CA ALA A 195 3.17 24.36 3.24
C ALA A 195 4.34 24.80 4.15
N LYS A 196 4.64 23.99 5.18
CA LYS A 196 5.77 24.25 6.12
C LYS A 196 7.12 24.26 5.41
N ALA A 197 7.26 23.46 4.35
CA ALA A 197 8.48 23.38 3.56
C ALA A 197 8.57 24.44 2.45
N GLY A 198 7.56 25.31 2.31
CA GLY A 198 7.57 26.43 1.37
C GLY A 198 7.24 26.05 -0.08
N ILE A 199 6.59 24.90 -0.30
CA ILE A 199 6.01 24.54 -1.61
C ILE A 199 4.82 25.46 -1.88
N LYS A 200 4.64 25.87 -3.14
CA LYS A 200 3.60 26.81 -3.57
C LYS A 200 2.79 26.23 -4.73
N ALA A 201 1.56 26.71 -4.88
CA ALA A 201 0.79 26.48 -6.09
C ALA A 201 1.54 27.05 -7.30
N GLY A 202 1.50 26.34 -8.42
CA GLY A 202 2.27 26.66 -9.62
C GLY A 202 3.65 25.99 -9.69
N ASP A 203 4.12 25.36 -8.60
CA ASP A 203 5.35 24.57 -8.63
C ASP A 203 5.15 23.30 -9.48
N VAL A 204 6.22 22.87 -10.14
CA VAL A 204 6.29 21.58 -10.84
C VAL A 204 7.30 20.69 -10.15
N ILE A 205 6.86 19.59 -9.54
CA ILE A 205 7.76 18.61 -8.92
C ILE A 205 8.34 17.72 -10.01
N THR A 206 9.67 17.65 -10.06
CA THR A 206 10.44 16.93 -11.08
C THR A 206 11.22 15.75 -10.53
N SER A 207 11.52 15.72 -9.23
CA SER A 207 12.20 14.58 -8.60
C SER A 207 11.80 14.36 -7.15
N LEU A 208 11.90 13.11 -6.71
CA LEU A 208 11.76 12.67 -5.32
C LEU A 208 13.03 11.91 -4.91
N ASN A 209 13.70 12.36 -3.85
CA ASN A 209 14.97 11.82 -3.35
C ASN A 209 16.04 11.68 -4.45
N GLY A 210 16.12 12.68 -5.33
CA GLY A 210 17.04 12.70 -6.47
C GLY A 210 16.60 11.85 -7.67
N LYS A 211 15.53 11.06 -7.56
CA LYS A 211 14.99 10.25 -8.66
C LYS A 211 13.96 11.05 -9.45
N PRO A 212 14.05 11.10 -10.79
CA PRO A 212 13.06 11.78 -11.61
C PRO A 212 11.65 11.22 -11.40
N ILE A 213 10.65 12.10 -11.38
CA ILE A 213 9.24 11.73 -11.32
C ILE A 213 8.65 11.81 -12.72
N SER A 214 8.05 10.70 -13.18
CA SER A 214 7.43 10.60 -14.49
C SER A 214 6.04 11.27 -14.56
N SER A 215 5.33 11.31 -13.44
CA SER A 215 3.92 11.69 -13.36
C SER A 215 3.48 12.05 -11.94
N PHE A 216 2.38 12.77 -11.82
CA PHE A 216 1.69 13.00 -10.55
C PHE A 216 1.25 11.69 -9.90
N ALA A 217 0.75 10.73 -10.70
CA ALA A 217 0.40 9.40 -10.22
C ALA A 217 1.60 8.66 -9.60
N ALA A 218 2.77 8.69 -10.23
CA ALA A 218 3.98 8.08 -9.70
C ALA A 218 4.43 8.75 -8.39
N LEU A 219 4.40 10.08 -8.32
CA LEU A 219 4.67 10.81 -7.07
C LEU A 219 3.71 10.38 -5.95
N ARG A 220 2.41 10.34 -6.25
CA ARG A 220 1.36 9.95 -5.31
C ARG A 220 1.58 8.53 -4.79
N ALA A 221 1.89 7.59 -5.68
CA ALA A 221 2.16 6.20 -5.33
C ALA A 221 3.42 6.04 -4.46
N GLN A 222 4.53 6.70 -4.83
CA GLN A 222 5.76 6.62 -4.06
C GLN A 222 5.59 7.23 -2.66
N VAL A 223 5.06 8.45 -2.55
CA VAL A 223 4.80 9.08 -1.25
C VAL A 223 3.77 8.31 -0.45
N GLY A 224 2.69 7.85 -1.08
CA GLY A 224 1.58 7.17 -0.42
C GLY A 224 1.97 5.82 0.20
N THR A 225 3.08 5.22 -0.21
CA THR A 225 3.60 3.97 0.37
C THR A 225 4.68 4.21 1.42
N MET A 226 5.21 5.43 1.55
CA MET A 226 6.21 5.76 2.57
C MET A 226 5.56 5.90 3.96
N PRO A 227 6.25 5.48 5.04
CA PRO A 227 5.79 5.69 6.40
C PRO A 227 5.62 7.18 6.75
N VAL A 228 4.70 7.47 7.67
CA VAL A 228 4.62 8.77 8.34
C VAL A 228 5.95 9.07 9.04
N GLY A 229 6.42 10.32 8.97
CA GLY A 229 7.72 10.73 9.52
C GLY A 229 8.90 10.50 8.57
N SER A 230 8.67 9.96 7.37
CA SER A 230 9.72 9.81 6.37
C SER A 230 10.23 11.18 5.93
N LYS A 231 11.55 11.37 6.03
CA LYS A 231 12.24 12.55 5.48
C LYS A 231 12.48 12.35 4.00
N ILE A 232 12.02 13.30 3.20
CA ILE A 232 12.17 13.26 1.75
C ILE A 232 12.73 14.59 1.23
N SER A 233 13.34 14.53 0.05
CA SER A 233 13.80 15.68 -0.71
C SER A 233 13.05 15.76 -2.03
N LEU A 234 12.40 16.89 -2.29
CA LEU A 234 11.71 17.15 -3.55
C LEU A 234 12.52 18.13 -4.39
N GLY A 235 12.71 17.80 -5.66
CA GLY A 235 13.17 18.75 -6.69
C GLY A 235 11.96 19.38 -7.36
N LEU A 236 11.92 20.70 -7.41
CA LEU A 236 10.84 21.49 -7.98
C LEU A 236 11.37 22.48 -9.01
N LEU A 237 10.52 22.85 -9.96
CA LEU A 237 10.69 24.00 -10.83
C LEU A 237 9.65 25.05 -10.44
N ARG A 238 10.14 26.25 -10.15
CA ARG A 238 9.33 27.44 -9.84
C ARG A 238 9.79 28.57 -10.73
N GLU A 239 8.90 29.05 -11.60
CA GLU A 239 9.24 30.13 -12.56
C GLU A 239 10.51 29.80 -13.37
N GLY A 240 10.64 28.54 -13.81
CA GLY A 240 11.80 28.05 -14.56
C GLY A 240 13.07 27.78 -13.74
N LYS A 241 13.08 28.08 -12.43
CA LYS A 241 14.25 27.87 -11.56
C LYS A 241 14.13 26.55 -10.79
N ALA A 242 15.21 25.78 -10.79
CA ALA A 242 15.33 24.57 -9.98
C ALA A 242 15.49 24.90 -8.49
N ILE A 243 14.68 24.27 -7.65
CA ILE A 243 14.67 24.42 -6.19
C ILE A 243 14.63 23.01 -5.59
N THR A 244 15.35 22.81 -4.49
CA THR A 244 15.24 21.59 -3.67
C THR A 244 14.61 21.93 -2.33
N VAL A 245 13.62 21.14 -1.93
CA VAL A 245 12.91 21.30 -0.66
C VAL A 245 12.96 20.00 0.11
N ASN A 246 13.37 20.05 1.38
CA ASN A 246 13.36 18.91 2.28
C ASN A 246 12.14 19.02 3.20
N LEU A 247 11.43 17.91 3.40
CA LEU A 247 10.26 17.87 4.26
C LEU A 247 10.07 16.49 4.89
N GLU A 248 9.21 16.43 5.90
CA GLU A 248 8.83 15.21 6.60
C GLU A 248 7.36 14.90 6.36
N LEU A 249 7.02 13.66 5.99
CA LEU A 249 5.63 13.26 5.73
C LEU A 249 4.80 13.29 7.01
N GLN A 250 3.63 13.93 6.93
CA GLN A 250 2.65 13.92 8.02
C GLN A 250 1.60 12.84 7.79
N GLN A 251 0.90 12.44 8.86
CA GLN A 251 -0.14 11.42 8.76
C GLN A 251 -1.30 11.93 7.91
N SER A 252 -1.72 11.11 6.94
CA SER A 252 -2.87 11.45 6.13
C SER A 252 -4.18 11.40 6.92
N SER A 253 -5.00 12.44 6.73
CA SER A 253 -6.39 12.48 7.20
C SER A 253 -7.28 11.38 6.59
N GLN A 254 -6.85 10.76 5.48
CA GLN A 254 -7.56 9.67 4.79
C GLN A 254 -7.19 8.26 5.28
N SER A 255 -6.47 8.12 6.40
CA SER A 255 -6.06 6.81 6.94
C SER A 255 -7.23 6.02 7.58
N GLN A 256 -8.32 5.84 6.85
CA GLN A 256 -9.47 5.03 7.27
C GLN A 256 -9.32 3.65 6.64
N VAL A 257 -9.27 2.62 7.48
CA VAL A 257 -9.29 1.22 7.03
C VAL A 257 -10.72 0.72 7.16
N ASP A 258 -11.27 0.22 6.06
CA ASP A 258 -12.47 -0.60 6.09
C ASP A 258 -12.15 -1.89 6.87
N SER A 259 -12.65 -1.93 8.09
CA SER A 259 -12.48 -3.05 9.03
C SER A 259 -13.33 -4.26 8.70
N SER A 260 -14.16 -4.18 7.66
CA SER A 260 -15.22 -5.12 7.31
C SER A 260 -14.73 -6.56 7.11
N THR A 261 -13.42 -6.77 7.06
CA THR A 261 -12.81 -8.06 6.74
C THR A 261 -11.68 -8.49 7.68
N ILE A 262 -11.40 -7.73 8.74
CA ILE A 262 -10.14 -7.88 9.49
C ILE A 262 -10.35 -8.59 10.84
N PHE A 263 -11.57 -8.55 11.39
CA PHE A 263 -11.80 -8.93 12.78
C PHE A 263 -13.05 -9.79 12.93
N SER A 264 -12.85 -11.08 13.21
CA SER A 264 -13.96 -11.99 13.51
C SER A 264 -14.58 -11.64 14.87
N GLY A 265 -15.90 -11.48 14.92
CA GLY A 265 -16.66 -11.15 16.13
C GLY A 265 -16.93 -9.65 16.37
N ILE A 266 -16.31 -8.77 15.59
CA ILE A 266 -16.56 -7.31 15.61
C ILE A 266 -16.68 -6.74 14.20
N GLU A 267 -17.25 -7.53 13.29
CA GLU A 267 -17.49 -7.12 11.91
C GLU A 267 -18.37 -5.86 11.89
N GLY A 268 -18.07 -4.96 10.95
CA GLY A 268 -18.84 -3.73 10.72
C GLY A 268 -18.40 -2.48 11.48
N ALA A 269 -17.34 -2.51 12.29
CA ALA A 269 -16.78 -1.30 12.94
C ALA A 269 -15.49 -0.82 12.27
N GLU A 270 -15.50 0.22 11.44
CA GLU A 270 -14.28 0.79 10.81
C GLU A 270 -13.32 1.29 11.88
N MET A 271 -12.05 0.92 11.77
CA MET A 271 -11.06 1.14 12.81
C MET A 271 -9.73 1.60 12.23
N SER A 272 -8.98 2.38 12.99
CA SER A 272 -7.63 2.80 12.63
C SER A 272 -6.76 2.96 13.89
N ASN A 273 -5.43 2.91 13.72
CA ASN A 273 -4.51 3.18 14.83
C ASN A 273 -4.62 4.64 15.30
N LYS A 274 -4.75 4.85 16.61
CA LYS A 274 -4.76 6.19 17.23
C LYS A 274 -3.33 6.63 17.55
N GLY A 275 -2.77 7.54 16.75
CA GLY A 275 -1.41 8.05 16.95
C GLY A 275 -0.34 6.95 16.96
N GLN A 276 0.74 7.18 17.71
CA GLN A 276 1.75 6.16 17.99
C GLN A 276 1.40 5.43 19.29
N ASP A 277 1.07 4.15 19.18
CA ASP A 277 0.83 3.21 20.28
C ASP A 277 -0.21 3.62 21.33
N LYS A 278 -1.22 4.42 20.94
CA LYS A 278 -2.31 4.86 21.85
C LYS A 278 -3.61 4.07 21.66
N GLY A 279 -3.53 2.87 21.08
CA GLY A 279 -4.66 1.98 20.87
C GLY A 279 -5.32 2.12 19.50
N VAL A 280 -6.52 1.56 19.36
CA VAL A 280 -7.29 1.48 18.11
C VAL A 280 -8.56 2.31 18.25
N VAL A 281 -8.74 3.31 17.39
CA VAL A 281 -9.94 4.16 17.38
C VAL A 281 -11.00 3.63 16.42
N VAL A 282 -12.25 3.60 16.87
CA VAL A 282 -13.41 3.26 16.07
C VAL A 282 -13.89 4.50 15.31
N SER A 283 -13.77 4.47 13.98
CA SER A 283 -14.11 5.58 13.09
C SER A 283 -15.59 5.59 12.71
N SER A 284 -16.18 4.43 12.51
CA SER A 284 -17.61 4.26 12.24
C SER A 284 -18.07 2.85 12.66
N VAL A 285 -19.37 2.67 12.84
CA VAL A 285 -19.97 1.36 13.14
C VAL A 285 -21.24 1.22 12.31
N LYS A 286 -21.30 0.17 11.50
CA LYS A 286 -22.48 -0.17 10.69
C LYS A 286 -23.62 -0.62 11.61
N ALA A 287 -24.82 -0.11 11.38
CA ALA A 287 -26.02 -0.52 12.11
C ALA A 287 -26.26 -2.04 11.95
N ASN A 288 -26.76 -2.68 13.01
CA ASN A 288 -27.06 -4.12 13.06
C ASN A 288 -25.87 -5.05 12.77
N SER A 289 -24.64 -4.57 12.96
CA SER A 289 -23.43 -5.38 12.83
C SER A 289 -23.03 -6.05 14.15
N PRO A 290 -22.21 -7.13 14.11
CA PRO A 290 -21.63 -7.71 15.33
C PRO A 290 -20.94 -6.67 16.21
N ALA A 291 -20.21 -5.72 15.61
CA ALA A 291 -19.62 -4.61 16.36
C ALA A 291 -20.65 -3.74 17.09
N ALA A 292 -21.77 -3.42 16.44
CA ALA A 292 -22.86 -2.66 17.08
C ALA A 292 -23.52 -3.45 18.21
N GLN A 293 -23.67 -4.77 18.06
CA GLN A 293 -24.28 -5.65 19.06
C GLN A 293 -23.45 -5.75 20.34
N ILE A 294 -22.12 -5.68 20.24
CA ILE A 294 -21.22 -5.61 21.40
C ILE A 294 -21.06 -4.19 21.98
N GLY A 295 -21.79 -3.21 21.44
CA GLY A 295 -21.85 -1.85 21.96
C GLY A 295 -20.74 -0.91 21.50
N LEU A 296 -19.91 -1.28 20.51
CA LEU A 296 -18.92 -0.37 19.94
C LEU A 296 -19.61 0.82 19.28
N LYS A 297 -19.03 2.01 19.49
CA LYS A 297 -19.51 3.27 18.92
C LYS A 297 -18.37 4.04 18.27
N LYS A 298 -18.74 4.92 17.33
CA LYS A 298 -17.81 5.90 16.76
C LYS A 298 -17.17 6.73 17.87
N GLY A 299 -15.84 6.78 17.86
CA GLY A 299 -15.01 7.52 18.80
C GLY A 299 -14.44 6.70 19.95
N ASP A 300 -14.88 5.44 20.13
CA ASP A 300 -14.31 4.56 21.14
C ASP A 300 -12.84 4.26 20.84
N VAL A 301 -12.02 4.13 21.90
CA VAL A 301 -10.61 3.79 21.77
C VAL A 301 -10.32 2.50 22.52
N ILE A 302 -10.01 1.45 21.79
CA ILE A 302 -9.63 0.14 22.34
C ILE A 302 -8.18 0.22 22.80
N ILE A 303 -7.96 0.04 24.11
CA ILE A 303 -6.64 0.05 24.76
C ILE A 303 -6.25 -1.33 25.29
N GLY A 304 -7.17 -2.29 25.28
CA GLY A 304 -6.89 -3.67 25.64
C GLY A 304 -7.97 -4.63 25.18
N ALA A 305 -7.64 -5.91 25.10
CA ALA A 305 -8.58 -7.00 24.88
C ALA A 305 -8.14 -8.22 25.70
N ASN A 306 -9.08 -8.84 26.42
CA ASN A 306 -8.83 -10.03 27.26
C ASN A 306 -7.62 -9.88 28.20
N GLN A 307 -7.55 -8.75 28.92
CA GLN A 307 -6.45 -8.36 29.84
C GLN A 307 -5.08 -8.15 29.16
N GLN A 308 -5.00 -8.25 27.84
CA GLN A 308 -3.78 -7.91 27.10
C GLN A 308 -3.86 -6.45 26.62
N PRO A 309 -2.78 -5.66 26.76
CA PRO A 309 -2.73 -4.31 26.24
C PRO A 309 -2.82 -4.32 24.71
N VAL A 310 -3.48 -3.32 24.15
CA VAL A 310 -3.66 -3.12 22.71
C VAL A 310 -3.20 -1.71 22.37
N LYS A 311 -2.07 -1.61 21.68
CA LYS A 311 -1.47 -0.37 21.21
C LYS A 311 -1.82 -0.05 19.77
N ASN A 312 -2.11 -1.09 18.98
CA ASN A 312 -2.38 -0.98 17.55
C ASN A 312 -3.22 -2.18 17.05
N ILE A 313 -3.61 -2.13 15.79
CA ILE A 313 -4.42 -3.13 15.10
C ILE A 313 -3.74 -4.50 15.02
N ALA A 314 -2.40 -4.57 14.90
CA ALA A 314 -1.70 -5.85 14.89
C ALA A 314 -1.89 -6.61 16.21
N GLU A 315 -1.75 -5.90 17.34
CA GLU A 315 -1.95 -6.49 18.67
C GLU A 315 -3.40 -6.90 18.90
N LEU A 316 -4.36 -6.03 18.54
CA LEU A 316 -5.79 -6.37 18.61
C LEU A 316 -6.11 -7.62 17.78
N ARG A 317 -5.60 -7.70 16.54
CA ARG A 317 -5.81 -8.85 15.67
C ARG A 317 -5.22 -10.12 16.24
N LYS A 318 -4.02 -10.06 16.80
CA LYS A 318 -3.36 -11.22 17.41
C LYS A 318 -4.22 -11.88 18.49
N ILE A 319 -4.94 -11.07 19.28
CA ILE A 319 -5.86 -11.54 20.31
C ILE A 319 -7.11 -12.17 19.68
N LEU A 320 -7.67 -11.53 18.66
CA LEU A 320 -8.87 -12.03 17.96
C LEU A 320 -8.59 -13.33 17.18
N ASP A 321 -7.38 -13.47 16.64
CA ASP A 321 -6.92 -14.65 15.92
C ASP A 321 -6.81 -15.89 16.81
N SER A 322 -6.72 -15.74 18.14
CA SER A 322 -6.78 -16.86 19.07
C SER A 322 -8.20 -17.44 19.23
N LYS A 323 -9.21 -16.80 18.63
CA LYS A 323 -10.63 -17.16 18.72
C LYS A 323 -11.07 -17.41 20.17
N PRO A 324 -10.93 -16.41 21.05
CA PRO A 324 -11.31 -16.58 22.45
C PRO A 324 -12.81 -16.86 22.55
N SER A 325 -13.21 -17.70 23.50
CA SER A 325 -14.63 -18.01 23.76
C SER A 325 -15.42 -16.78 24.22
N VAL A 326 -14.75 -15.82 24.85
CA VAL A 326 -15.31 -14.52 25.26
C VAL A 326 -14.33 -13.42 24.86
N LEU A 327 -14.84 -12.36 24.23
CA LEU A 327 -14.09 -11.15 23.92
C LEU A 327 -14.50 -10.04 24.88
N ALA A 328 -13.57 -9.61 25.75
CA ALA A 328 -13.72 -8.48 26.64
C ALA A 328 -12.80 -7.35 26.17
N LEU A 329 -13.40 -6.29 25.62
CA LEU A 329 -12.67 -5.10 25.17
C LEU A 329 -12.55 -4.09 26.32
N ASN A 330 -11.33 -3.59 26.54
CA ASN A 330 -11.09 -2.43 27.39
C ASN A 330 -11.08 -1.18 26.50
N ILE A 331 -12.12 -0.35 26.64
CA ILE A 331 -12.34 0.84 25.80
C ILE A 331 -12.34 2.12 26.64
N ILE A 332 -11.73 3.17 26.12
CA ILE A 332 -11.91 4.53 26.62
C ILE A 332 -13.01 5.18 25.77
N GLN A 333 -14.16 5.47 26.40
CA GLN A 333 -15.25 6.23 25.78
C GLN A 333 -15.04 7.74 26.01
N ARG A 334 -15.71 8.57 25.19
CA ARG A 334 -15.60 10.03 25.24
C ARG A 334 -15.88 10.58 26.65
N GLY A 335 -15.10 11.55 27.09
CA GLY A 335 -15.56 12.59 28.03
C GLY A 335 -14.97 12.57 29.43
N ASP A 336 -14.54 11.44 29.97
CA ASP A 336 -13.97 11.43 31.33
C ASP A 336 -12.44 11.31 31.30
N SER A 337 -11.82 12.49 31.47
CA SER A 337 -10.65 12.61 32.32
C SER A 337 -10.87 11.83 33.62
N SER A 338 -9.91 10.95 33.94
CA SER A 338 -9.55 10.53 35.30
C SER A 338 -10.67 10.31 36.32
N ILE A 339 -10.78 9.09 36.81
CA ILE A 339 -10.75 8.86 38.26
C ILE A 339 -9.64 7.86 38.54
#